data_AF-A0AAF0FV73-F1
#
_entry.id   AF-A0AAF0FV73-F1
#
_cell.length_a   1.000
_cell.length_b   1.000
_cell.length_c   1.000
_cell.angle_alpha   90.00
_cell.angle_beta   90.00
_cell.angle_gamma   90.00
#
_symmetry.space_group_name_H-M   'P 1'
#
loop_
_entity.id
_entity.type
_entity.pdbx_description
1 polymer ?
#
loop_
_entity_poly.entity_id
_entity_poly.type
_entity_poly.pdbx_seq_one_letter_code
_entity_poly.pdbx_strand_id
1 'polypeptide(L)'
;MSKKKRGIIDIITGIFKGKAVEYIEVELRELENIFALITIGSFIGLPSPPTFISLRILPYMGRELLVMTRISERLDDMLGEMAGLFDIE
;
A
#
# COMPACT_ATOMS: atom_id res chain seq x y z
N MET A 1 -38.42 -10.09 -20.76
CA MET A 1 -36.99 -10.42 -20.53
C MET A 1 -36.83 -10.89 -19.08
N SER A 2 -36.54 -12.18 -18.86
CA SER A 2 -36.68 -12.88 -17.57
C SER A 2 -35.80 -12.29 -16.43
N LYS A 3 -36.40 -12.11 -15.23
CA LYS A 3 -35.74 -11.62 -13.99
C LYS A 3 -34.41 -12.35 -13.67
N LYS A 4 -34.29 -13.61 -14.07
CA LYS A 4 -33.09 -14.43 -13.89
C LYS A 4 -31.88 -13.93 -14.71
N LYS A 5 -32.11 -13.36 -15.90
CA LYS A 5 -31.04 -12.79 -16.74
C LYS A 5 -30.52 -11.45 -16.20
N ARG A 6 -31.37 -10.64 -15.55
CA ARG A 6 -30.95 -9.38 -14.90
C ARG A 6 -30.02 -9.64 -13.71
N GLY A 7 -30.39 -10.57 -12.82
CA GLY A 7 -29.56 -10.90 -11.65
C GLY A 7 -28.16 -11.39 -12.01
N ILE A 8 -28.00 -12.17 -13.10
CA ILE A 8 -26.68 -12.64 -13.56
C ILE A 8 -25.83 -11.46 -14.08
N ILE A 9 -26.42 -10.52 -14.82
CA ILE A 9 -25.73 -9.33 -15.31
C ILE A 9 -25.32 -8.44 -14.14
N ASP A 10 -26.19 -8.26 -13.15
CA ASP A 10 -25.91 -7.44 -11.96
C ASP A 10 -24.75 -8.03 -11.13
N ILE A 11 -24.72 -9.35 -10.96
CA ILE A 11 -23.61 -10.05 -10.28
C ILE A 11 -22.30 -9.88 -11.04
N ILE A 12 -22.30 -10.11 -12.36
CA ILE A 12 -21.10 -9.96 -13.18
C ILE A 12 -20.59 -8.50 -13.11
N THR A 13 -21.48 -7.53 -13.26
CA THR A 13 -21.11 -6.10 -13.19
C THR A 13 -20.58 -5.73 -11.81
N GLY A 14 -21.16 -6.28 -10.74
CA GLY A 14 -20.66 -6.13 -9.36
C GLY A 14 -19.25 -6.68 -9.19
N ILE A 15 -18.96 -7.86 -9.74
CA ILE A 15 -17.61 -8.47 -9.70
C ILE A 15 -16.60 -7.61 -10.46
N PHE A 16 -16.93 -7.16 -11.68
CA PHE A 16 -16.04 -6.30 -12.46
C PHE A 16 -15.78 -4.96 -11.76
N LYS A 17 -16.81 -4.37 -11.14
CA LYS A 17 -16.65 -3.14 -10.36
C LYS A 17 -15.80 -3.37 -9.11
N GLY A 18 -16.01 -4.46 -8.38
CA GLY A 18 -15.19 -4.82 -7.22
C GLY A 18 -13.73 -5.01 -7.58
N LYS A 19 -13.46 -5.75 -8.67
CA LYS A 19 -12.11 -5.93 -9.23
C LYS A 19 -11.45 -4.60 -9.59
N ALA A 20 -12.17 -3.71 -10.28
CA ALA A 20 -11.63 -2.41 -10.68
C ALA A 20 -11.26 -1.53 -9.48
N VAL A 21 -12.07 -1.55 -8.42
CA VAL A 21 -11.79 -0.82 -7.18
C VAL A 21 -10.57 -1.42 -6.48
N GLU A 22 -10.50 -2.75 -6.35
CA GLU A 22 -9.35 -3.47 -5.77
C GLU A 22 -8.04 -3.10 -6.48
N TYR A 23 -8.03 -3.05 -7.82
CA TYR A 23 -6.85 -2.65 -8.58
C TYR A 23 -6.37 -1.23 -8.24
N ILE A 24 -7.29 -0.28 -8.13
CA ILE A 24 -6.97 1.12 -7.78
C ILE A 24 -6.43 1.20 -6.35
N GLU A 25 -6.99 0.43 -5.42
CA GLU A 25 -6.51 0.40 -4.03
C GLU A 25 -5.08 -0.15 -3.92
N VAL A 26 -4.75 -1.17 -4.71
CA VAL A 26 -3.38 -1.71 -4.79
C VAL A 26 -2.44 -0.67 -5.40
N GLU A 27 -2.81 -0.04 -6.51
CA GLU A 27 -1.99 0.99 -7.16
C GLU A 27 -1.73 2.18 -6.23
N LEU A 28 -2.74 2.63 -5.48
CA LEU A 28 -2.61 3.68 -4.48
C LEU A 28 -1.59 3.29 -3.41
N ARG A 29 -1.67 2.05 -2.89
CA ARG A 29 -0.73 1.55 -1.88
C ARG A 29 0.71 1.52 -2.41
N GLU A 30 0.92 1.08 -3.64
CA GLU A 30 2.25 1.08 -4.27
C GLU A 30 2.79 2.51 -4.43
N LEU A 31 1.94 3.46 -4.81
CA LEU A 31 2.31 4.88 -4.89
C LEU A 31 2.64 5.48 -3.53
N GLU A 32 1.90 5.14 -2.46
CA GLU A 32 2.19 5.55 -1.08
C GLU A 32 3.56 5.01 -0.62
N ASN A 33 3.89 3.76 -0.97
CA ASN A 33 5.20 3.16 -0.69
C ASN A 33 6.34 3.89 -1.44
N ILE A 34 6.17 4.13 -2.75
CA ILE A 34 7.16 4.88 -3.55
C ILE A 34 7.32 6.30 -2.99
N PHE A 35 6.23 6.96 -2.62
CA PHE A 35 6.25 8.29 -2.02
C PHE A 35 7.11 8.31 -0.76
N ALA A 36 6.97 7.31 0.12
CA ALA A 36 7.84 7.17 1.29
C ALA A 36 9.32 6.97 0.92
N LEU A 37 9.62 6.15 -0.09
CA LEU A 37 11.01 5.97 -0.54
C LEU A 37 11.61 7.28 -1.10
N ILE A 38 10.83 8.08 -1.83
CA ILE A 38 11.30 9.35 -2.39
C ILE A 38 11.60 10.37 -1.30
N THR A 39 10.81 10.40 -0.23
CA THR A 39 10.89 11.43 0.81
C THR A 39 11.85 11.09 1.93
N ILE A 40 11.86 9.83 2.39
CA ILE A 40 12.66 9.38 3.55
C ILE A 40 13.65 8.25 3.22
N GLY A 41 13.66 7.74 1.99
CA GLY A 41 14.56 6.64 1.59
C GLY A 41 16.05 6.97 1.70
N SER A 42 16.45 8.25 1.56
CA SER A 42 17.84 8.65 1.80
C SER A 42 18.31 8.41 3.23
N PHE A 43 17.41 8.44 4.22
CA PHE A 43 17.77 8.18 5.62
C PHE A 43 18.14 6.72 5.89
N ILE A 44 17.77 5.80 4.98
CA ILE A 44 18.14 4.37 5.05
C ILE A 44 19.17 3.98 3.99
N GLY A 45 19.84 4.96 3.37
CA GLY A 45 20.91 4.72 2.39
C GLY A 45 20.44 4.38 0.97
N LEU A 46 19.14 4.50 0.67
CA LEU A 46 18.66 4.42 -0.70
C LEU A 46 18.98 5.71 -1.45
N PRO A 47 19.36 5.66 -2.74
CA PRO A 47 19.59 6.86 -3.51
C PRO A 47 18.29 7.67 -3.60
N SER A 48 18.24 8.82 -2.93
CA SER A 48 17.06 9.68 -3.05
C SER A 48 17.05 10.35 -4.41
N PRO A 49 15.86 10.64 -4.95
CA PRO A 49 15.69 11.64 -5.99
C PRO A 49 16.33 12.98 -5.58
N PRO A 50 16.50 13.94 -6.52
CA PRO A 50 17.03 15.25 -6.21
C PRO A 50 16.36 15.85 -4.96
N THR A 51 17.14 16.16 -3.92
CA THR A 51 16.67 16.51 -2.57
C THR A 51 15.58 17.58 -2.55
N PHE A 52 15.65 18.53 -3.49
CA PHE A 52 14.64 19.58 -3.66
C PHE A 52 13.22 19.04 -3.88
N ILE A 53 13.08 17.97 -4.68
CA ILE A 53 11.78 17.36 -4.97
C ILE A 53 11.25 16.70 -3.69
N SER A 54 12.08 15.91 -3.01
CA SER A 54 11.73 15.24 -1.76
C SER A 54 11.27 16.23 -0.70
N LEU A 55 11.98 17.33 -0.50
CA LEU A 55 11.61 18.37 0.47
C LEU A 55 10.31 19.10 0.11
N ARG A 56 10.05 19.34 -1.18
CA ARG A 56 8.82 20.00 -1.63
C ARG A 56 7.57 19.16 -1.35
N ILE A 57 7.69 17.84 -1.45
CA ILE A 57 6.56 16.93 -1.26
C ILE A 57 6.46 16.36 0.16
N LEU A 58 7.52 16.50 0.97
CA LEU A 58 7.57 16.05 2.36
C LEU A 58 6.36 16.46 3.22
N PRO A 59 5.80 17.69 3.11
CA PRO A 59 4.64 18.09 3.92
C PRO A 59 3.39 17.23 3.70
N TYR A 60 3.28 16.56 2.55
CA TYR A 60 2.14 15.69 2.24
C TYR A 60 2.24 14.31 2.91
N MET A 61 3.36 13.97 3.55
CA MET A 61 3.57 12.71 4.25
C MET A 61 2.84 12.58 5.60
N GLY A 62 2.21 13.64 6.11
CA GLY A 62 1.69 13.64 7.49
C GLY A 62 0.79 12.43 7.81
N ARG A 63 -0.06 12.01 6.87
CA ARG A 63 -0.89 10.81 7.01
C ARG A 63 -0.07 9.53 6.95
N GLU A 64 0.78 9.38 5.94
CA GLU A 64 1.59 8.17 5.73
C GLU A 64 2.55 7.92 6.89
N LEU A 65 3.14 8.96 7.49
CA LEU A 65 3.96 8.80 8.70
C LEU A 65 3.18 8.12 9.83
N LEU A 66 1.92 8.53 10.06
CA LEU A 66 1.05 7.92 11.07
C LEU A 66 0.72 6.45 10.76
N VAL A 67 0.55 6.11 9.48
CA VAL A 67 0.31 4.73 9.04
C VAL A 67 1.58 3.89 9.21
N MET A 68 2.73 4.41 8.79
CA MET A 68 4.02 3.76 8.88
C MET A 68 4.44 3.53 10.34
N THR A 69 4.20 4.47 11.25
CA THR A 69 4.46 4.28 12.68
C THR A 69 3.64 3.13 13.27
N ARG A 70 2.35 3.02 12.94
CA ARG A 70 1.51 1.90 13.40
C ARG A 70 1.96 0.55 12.84
N ILE A 71 2.44 0.52 11.60
CA ILE A 71 3.03 -0.68 11.02
C ILE A 71 4.31 -1.02 11.79
N SER A 72 5.15 -0.03 12.08
CA SER A 72 6.38 -0.19 12.86
C SER A 72 6.14 -0.79 14.24
N GLU A 73 5.08 -0.35 14.94
CA GLU A 73 4.69 -0.90 16.24
C GLU A 73 4.32 -2.40 16.18
N ARG A 74 3.89 -2.89 15.01
CA ARG A 74 3.53 -4.29 14.78
C ARG A 74 4.62 -5.08 14.06
N LEU A 75 5.77 -4.48 13.77
CA LEU A 75 6.86 -5.18 13.07
C LEU A 75 7.41 -6.33 13.89
N ASP A 76 7.49 -6.20 15.22
CA ASP A 76 8.01 -7.27 16.09
C ASP A 76 7.21 -8.58 15.93
N ASP A 77 5.89 -8.47 15.77
CA ASP A 77 4.98 -9.61 15.58
C ASP A 77 5.19 -10.25 14.18
N MET A 78 5.29 -9.41 13.15
CA MET A 78 5.52 -9.87 11.77
C MET A 78 6.92 -10.47 11.57
N LEU A 79 7.95 -9.86 12.17
CA LEU A 79 9.31 -10.40 12.13
C LEU A 79 9.41 -11.68 12.95
N GLY A 80 8.70 -11.79 14.08
CA GLY A 80 8.58 -13.03 14.85
C GLY A 80 7.93 -14.17 14.05
N GLU A 81 6.82 -13.90 13.36
CA GLU A 81 6.18 -14.87 12.46
C GLU A 81 7.10 -15.29 11.31
N MET A 82 7.80 -14.34 10.69
CA MET A 82 8.71 -14.63 9.58
C MET A 82 9.95 -15.39 10.06
N ALA A 83 10.55 -15.01 11.19
CA ALA A 83 11.68 -15.73 11.78
C ALA A 83 11.31 -17.18 12.15
N GLY A 84 10.10 -17.38 12.70
CA GLY A 84 9.55 -18.72 12.96
C GLY A 84 9.28 -19.53 11.69
N LEU A 85 8.87 -18.87 10.59
CA LEU A 85 8.70 -19.52 9.28
C LEU A 85 10.04 -19.94 8.65
N PHE A 86 11.11 -19.19 8.90
CA PHE A 86 12.45 -19.47 8.39
C PHE A 86 13.29 -20.37 9.31
N ASP A 87 12.69 -20.90 10.39
CA ASP A 87 13.32 -21.82 11.37
C ASP A 87 14.69 -21.31 11.86
N ILE A 88 14.77 -19.99 12.08
CA ILE A 88 15.98 -19.34 12.57
C ILE A 88 15.97 -19.45 14.09
N GLU A 89 16.66 -20.46 14.63
CA GLU A 89 17.08 -20.50 16.04
C GLU A 89 18.14 -19.43 16.37
#